data_AF-A0A0Q6MRT9-F1
#
_entry.id   AF-A0A0Q6MRT9-F1
#
_cell.length_a   1.000
_cell.length_b   1.000
_cell.length_c   1.000
_cell.angle_alpha   90.00
_cell.angle_beta   90.00
_cell.angle_gamma   90.00
#
_symmetry.space_group_name_H-M   'P 1'
#
loop_
_entity.id
_entity.type
_entity.pdbx_description
1 polymer ?
#
loop_
_entity_poly.entity_id
_entity_poly.type
_entity_poly.pdbx_seq_one_letter_code
_entity_poly.pdbx_strand_id
1 'polypeptide(L)'
;MLYGRLQVSQPGPGYVHFARELTAEFYDQLTAESRMLVKTGRGEEHRWLKPAGKRNEKLDCTVYALFCVQMLGLHTLSDKLWARLEAGLEPDLFAGGGVPVPNAESDPAPVQTSAQPSAVAAAPPSPAPPPAARPPAVRPIVPNSFIVSDSWSSRL
;
A
#
# COMPACT_ATOMS: atom_id res chain seq x y z
N MET A 1 -8.48 6.45 20.47
CA MET A 1 -7.33 7.10 19.80
C MET A 1 -6.12 6.16 19.89
N LEU A 2 -5.30 6.09 18.84
CA LEU A 2 -4.41 4.96 18.48
C LEU A 2 -3.67 4.27 19.64
N TYR A 3 -3.05 5.01 20.55
CA TYR A 3 -2.31 4.44 21.69
C TYR A 3 -3.13 3.46 22.55
N GLY A 4 -4.42 3.71 22.75
CA GLY A 4 -5.29 2.77 23.48
C GLY A 4 -5.56 1.47 22.71
N ARG A 5 -5.53 1.51 21.37
CA ARG A 5 -5.66 0.31 20.52
C ARG A 5 -4.39 -0.53 20.52
N LEU A 6 -3.22 0.11 20.59
CA LEU A 6 -1.93 -0.58 20.70
C LEU A 6 -1.78 -1.37 22.02
N GLN A 7 -2.58 -1.05 23.04
CA GLN A 7 -2.62 -1.79 24.31
C GLN A 7 -3.48 -3.06 24.24
N VAL A 8 -4.28 -3.25 23.19
CA VAL A 8 -5.13 -4.44 23.02
C VAL A 8 -4.26 -5.58 22.51
N SER A 9 -4.06 -6.60 23.34
CA SER A 9 -3.19 -7.74 23.03
C SER A 9 -3.89 -8.93 22.38
N GLN A 10 -5.21 -9.02 22.53
CA GLN A 10 -6.01 -10.13 22.01
C GLN A 10 -6.74 -9.73 20.73
N PRO A 11 -6.81 -10.61 19.72
CA PRO A 11 -7.60 -10.36 18.51
C PRO A 11 -9.05 -10.04 18.83
N GLY A 12 -9.59 -8.99 18.21
CA GLY A 12 -10.94 -8.52 18.44
C GLY A 12 -11.11 -7.03 18.12
N PRO A 13 -12.26 -6.43 18.49
CA PRO A 13 -12.54 -5.02 18.22
C PRO A 13 -11.44 -4.10 18.78
N GLY A 14 -10.82 -3.32 17.90
CA GLY A 14 -9.76 -2.39 18.28
C GLY A 14 -8.36 -2.99 18.38
N TYR A 15 -8.19 -4.29 18.13
CA TYR A 15 -6.87 -4.91 17.93
C TYR A 15 -6.22 -4.38 16.66
N VAL A 16 -4.90 -4.12 16.71
CA VAL A 16 -4.12 -3.65 15.56
C VAL A 16 -3.28 -4.80 15.03
N HIS A 17 -3.54 -5.19 13.79
CA HIS A 17 -2.75 -6.20 13.10
C HIS A 17 -1.49 -5.59 12.49
N PHE A 18 -0.37 -6.29 12.65
CA PHE A 18 0.93 -5.90 12.09
C PHE A 18 1.45 -7.00 11.17
N ALA A 19 2.10 -6.60 10.08
CA ALA A 19 2.80 -7.54 9.22
C ALA A 19 4.04 -8.09 9.95
N ARG A 20 4.33 -9.38 9.74
CA ARG A 20 5.43 -10.09 10.40
C ARG A 20 6.81 -9.51 10.08
N GLU A 21 6.95 -8.85 8.93
CA GLU A 21 8.23 -8.35 8.40
C GLU A 21 8.54 -6.90 8.79
N LEU A 22 7.70 -6.27 9.64
CA LEU A 22 7.94 -4.90 10.09
C LEU A 22 9.17 -4.82 10.99
N THR A 23 10.06 -3.88 10.68
CA THR A 23 11.30 -3.63 11.42
C THR A 23 11.06 -2.86 12.71
N ALA A 24 12.02 -2.89 13.63
CA ALA A 24 11.98 -2.10 14.87
C ALA A 24 11.77 -0.59 14.61
N GLU A 25 12.34 -0.06 13.53
CA GLU A 25 12.18 1.34 13.13
C GLU A 25 10.71 1.72 12.91
N PHE A 26 9.89 0.80 12.36
CA PHE A 26 8.46 1.06 12.19
C PHE A 26 7.78 1.31 13.53
N TYR A 27 8.07 0.46 14.53
CA TYR A 27 7.49 0.58 15.86
C TYR A 27 8.01 1.82 16.60
N ASP A 28 9.30 2.14 16.46
CA ASP A 28 9.89 3.36 17.00
C ASP A 28 9.22 4.63 16.46
N GLN A 29 8.90 4.64 15.16
CA GLN A 29 8.19 5.77 14.54
C GLN A 29 6.69 5.78 14.87
N LEU A 30 6.07 4.60 15.03
CA LEU A 30 4.65 4.47 15.39
C LEU A 30 4.39 4.99 16.81
N THR A 31 5.36 4.85 17.71
CA THR A 31 5.29 5.35 19.09
C THR A 31 6.22 6.54 19.32
N ALA A 32 6.47 7.34 18.27
CA ALA A 32 7.42 8.46 18.34
C ALA A 32 6.99 9.57 19.30
N GLU A 33 5.69 9.71 19.55
CA GLU A 33 5.18 10.70 20.50
C GLU A 33 4.93 10.07 21.86
N SER A 34 5.17 10.84 22.90
CA SER A 34 4.84 10.42 24.26
C SER A 34 4.28 11.59 25.06
N ARG A 35 3.44 11.25 26.05
CA ARG A 35 2.87 12.22 26.96
C ARG A 35 3.91 12.57 28.02
N MET A 36 4.48 13.77 27.91
CA MET A 36 5.53 14.27 28.81
C MET A 36 5.02 15.42 29.67
N LEU A 37 5.57 15.54 30.87
CA LEU A 37 5.31 16.68 31.76
C LEU A 37 6.19 17.86 31.32
N VAL A 38 5.54 18.97 30.98
CA VAL A 38 6.20 20.19 30.54
C VAL A 38 5.98 21.28 31.58
N LYS A 39 7.08 21.88 32.04
CA LYS A 39 7.02 23.08 32.89
C LYS A 39 6.66 24.28 32.05
N THR A 40 5.52 24.88 32.35
CA THR A 40 5.05 26.13 31.74
C THR A 40 5.05 27.25 32.79
N GLY A 41 4.93 28.50 32.36
CA GLY A 41 4.79 29.64 33.28
C GLY A 41 3.55 29.57 34.19
N ARG A 42 2.59 28.67 33.90
CA ARG A 42 1.37 28.44 34.69
C ARG A 42 1.43 27.16 35.54
N GLY A 43 2.57 26.48 35.57
CA GLY A 43 2.75 25.19 36.25
C GLY A 43 3.05 24.04 35.30
N GLU A 44 2.93 22.82 35.80
CA GLU A 44 3.26 21.59 35.06
C GLU A 44 2.03 21.08 34.31
N GLU A 45 2.18 20.86 33.00
CA GLU A 45 1.12 20.36 32.13
C GLU A 45 1.61 19.15 31.34
N HIS A 46 0.76 18.13 31.20
CA HIS A 46 1.06 17.00 30.33
C HIS A 46 0.76 17.34 28.88
N ARG A 47 1.78 17.27 28.01
CA ARG A 47 1.63 17.48 26.57
C ARG A 47 2.13 16.26 25.80
N TRP A 48 1.48 15.96 24.68
CA TRP A 48 2.03 15.02 23.71
C TRP A 48 3.16 15.73 22.96
N LEU A 49 4.37 15.20 23.10
CA LEU A 49 5.55 15.76 22.48
C LEU A 49 6.24 14.67 21.65
N LYS A 50 6.76 15.10 20.50
CA LYS A 50 7.73 14.33 19.72
C LYS A 50 9.14 14.71 20.14
N PRO A 51 9.98 13.77 20.62
CA PRO A 51 11.39 14.04 20.90
C PRO A 51 12.13 14.54 19.64
N ALA A 52 13.10 15.43 19.85
CA ALA A 52 13.92 15.95 18.76
C ALA A 52 14.68 14.82 18.04
N GLY A 53 14.75 14.89 16.71
CA GLY A 53 15.47 13.90 15.89
C GLY A 53 14.70 12.60 15.62
N LYS A 54 13.51 12.40 16.20
CA LYS A 54 12.65 11.24 15.89
C LYS A 54 11.75 11.51 14.68
N ARG A 55 11.68 10.51 13.80
CA ARG A 55 10.71 10.38 12.70
C ARG A 55 9.37 9.87 13.25
N ASN A 56 8.25 10.36 12.71
CA ASN A 56 6.87 10.03 13.15
C ASN A 56 5.91 9.76 11.99
N GLU A 57 6.43 9.56 10.79
CA GLU A 57 5.65 9.38 9.57
C GLU A 57 4.74 8.14 9.66
N LYS A 58 5.17 7.09 10.38
CA LYS A 58 4.34 5.88 10.62
C LYS A 58 3.17 6.15 11.55
N LEU A 59 3.38 6.97 12.59
CA LEU A 59 2.31 7.41 13.47
C LEU A 59 1.30 8.24 12.68
N ASP A 60 1.75 9.28 11.97
CA ASP A 60 0.88 10.19 11.23
C ASP A 60 0.05 9.44 10.18
N CYS A 61 0.70 8.55 9.42
CA CYS A 61 0.02 7.73 8.42
C CYS A 61 -1.04 6.82 9.05
N THR A 62 -0.74 6.20 10.20
CA THR A 62 -1.69 5.31 10.89
C THR A 62 -2.88 6.08 11.46
N VAL A 63 -2.63 7.26 12.04
CA VAL A 63 -3.69 8.16 12.52
C VAL A 63 -4.58 8.61 11.37
N TYR A 64 -3.99 8.96 10.23
CA TYR A 64 -4.75 9.35 9.04
C TYR A 64 -5.58 8.20 8.48
N ALA A 65 -5.02 7.00 8.37
CA ALA A 65 -5.75 5.81 7.96
C ALA A 65 -6.93 5.53 8.91
N LEU A 66 -6.73 5.65 10.23
CA LEU A 66 -7.80 5.48 11.21
C LEU A 66 -8.90 6.54 11.06
N PHE A 67 -8.54 7.79 10.75
CA PHE A 67 -9.50 8.83 10.43
C PHE A 67 -10.31 8.48 9.18
N CYS A 68 -9.68 8.03 8.09
CA CYS A 68 -10.36 7.59 6.88
C CYS A 68 -11.33 6.43 7.16
N VAL A 69 -10.92 5.44 7.97
CA VAL A 69 -11.79 4.32 8.41
C VAL A 69 -13.03 4.83 9.14
N GLN A 70 -12.87 5.83 10.02
CA GLN A 70 -13.98 6.42 10.75
C GLN A 70 -14.91 7.19 9.81
N MET A 71 -14.34 8.00 8.91
CA MET A 71 -15.09 8.80 7.93
C MET A 71 -15.90 7.94 6.96
N LEU A 72 -15.33 6.83 6.50
CA LEU A 72 -16.01 5.87 5.64
C LEU A 72 -17.01 4.99 6.40
N GLY A 73 -17.07 5.09 7.72
CA GLY A 73 -17.99 4.29 8.54
C GLY A 73 -17.66 2.79 8.55
N LEU A 74 -16.43 2.38 8.26
CA LEU A 74 -16.07 0.96 8.18
C LEU A 74 -16.36 0.19 9.49
N HIS A 75 -16.25 0.87 10.62
CA HIS A 75 -16.56 0.34 11.95
C HIS A 75 -18.06 0.05 12.19
N THR A 76 -18.97 0.54 11.33
CA THR A 76 -20.42 0.29 11.45
C THR A 76 -20.91 -0.80 10.50
N LEU A 77 -20.06 -1.25 9.58
CA LEU A 77 -20.41 -2.31 8.63
C LEU A 77 -20.63 -3.62 9.39
N SER A 78 -21.77 -4.25 9.16
CA SER A 78 -22.11 -5.53 9.76
C SER A 78 -21.42 -6.70 9.07
N ASP A 79 -21.28 -7.82 9.77
CA ASP A 79 -20.66 -9.04 9.22
C ASP A 79 -21.33 -9.50 7.92
N LYS A 80 -22.66 -9.36 7.82
CA LYS A 80 -23.41 -9.68 6.60
C LYS A 80 -23.01 -8.81 5.41
N LEU A 81 -22.74 -7.52 5.67
CA LEU A 81 -22.31 -6.60 4.62
C LEU A 81 -20.85 -6.87 4.21
N TRP A 82 -19.99 -7.18 5.17
CA TRP A 82 -18.62 -7.64 4.89
C TRP A 82 -18.59 -8.91 4.05
N ALA A 83 -19.36 -9.93 4.42
CA ALA A 83 -19.47 -11.18 3.65
C ALA A 83 -19.97 -10.93 2.22
N ARG A 84 -20.91 -10.00 2.04
CA ARG A 84 -21.37 -9.61 0.68
C ARG A 84 -20.28 -8.92 -0.13
N LEU A 85 -19.48 -8.04 0.49
CA LEU A 85 -18.38 -7.35 -0.19
C LEU A 85 -17.28 -8.34 -0.59
N GLU A 86 -16.95 -9.28 0.30
CA GLU A 86 -15.98 -10.36 0.05
C GLU A 86 -16.40 -11.25 -1.12
N ALA A 87 -17.66 -11.71 -1.14
CA ALA A 87 -18.20 -12.52 -2.24
C ALA A 87 -18.19 -11.78 -3.60
N GLY A 88 -18.18 -10.44 -3.60
CA GLY A 88 -18.04 -9.65 -4.82
C GLY A 88 -16.59 -9.45 -5.28
N LEU A 89 -15.62 -9.74 -4.41
CA LEU A 89 -14.18 -9.59 -4.65
C LEU A 89 -13.51 -10.87 -5.11
N GLU A 90 -14.12 -12.04 -4.92
CA GLU A 90 -13.65 -13.31 -5.48
C GLU A 90 -13.99 -13.33 -6.99
N PRO A 91 -13.06 -13.00 -7.90
CA PRO A 91 -13.28 -13.36 -9.29
C PRO A 91 -13.38 -14.88 -9.34
N ASP A 92 -14.35 -15.41 -10.08
CA ASP A 92 -14.32 -16.82 -10.43
C ASP A 92 -13.13 -17.04 -11.38
N LEU A 93 -11.99 -17.38 -10.77
CA LEU A 93 -10.72 -17.67 -11.45
C LEU A 93 -10.86 -18.83 -12.44
N PHE A 94 -11.97 -19.59 -12.37
CA PHE A 94 -12.30 -20.71 -13.24
C PHE A 94 -13.55 -20.46 -14.12
N ALA A 95 -14.26 -19.33 -13.99
CA ALA A 95 -15.35 -18.91 -14.89
C ALA A 95 -14.85 -18.57 -16.29
N GLY A 96 -13.55 -18.32 -16.44
CA GLY A 96 -12.85 -18.36 -17.71
C GLY A 96 -12.78 -19.80 -18.19
N GLY A 97 -13.90 -20.28 -18.74
CA GLY A 97 -13.99 -21.58 -19.41
C GLY A 97 -12.74 -21.79 -20.24
N GLY A 98 -12.09 -22.93 -20.00
CA GLY A 98 -10.84 -23.29 -20.63
C GLY A 98 -10.88 -22.90 -22.09
N VAL A 99 -9.93 -22.07 -22.52
CA VAL A 99 -9.61 -22.03 -23.94
C VAL A 99 -9.44 -23.49 -24.34
N PRO A 100 -10.24 -24.03 -25.28
CA PRO A 100 -9.92 -25.32 -25.83
C PRO A 100 -8.60 -25.07 -26.52
N VAL A 101 -7.50 -25.45 -25.88
CA VAL A 101 -6.24 -25.65 -26.57
C VAL A 101 -6.59 -26.78 -27.52
N PRO A 102 -6.67 -26.55 -28.85
CA PRO A 102 -6.87 -27.66 -29.74
C PRO A 102 -5.63 -28.52 -29.57
N ASN A 103 -5.84 -29.68 -28.93
CA ASN A 103 -4.88 -30.75 -28.87
C ASN A 103 -4.76 -31.30 -30.29
N ALA A 104 -3.96 -30.62 -31.12
CA ALA A 104 -3.49 -31.16 -32.38
C ALA A 104 -2.22 -31.93 -32.07
N GLU A 105 -2.40 -33.21 -31.74
CA GLU A 105 -1.38 -34.24 -31.92
C GLU A 105 -0.62 -33.99 -33.23
N SER A 106 0.67 -33.74 -33.10
CA SER A 106 1.63 -33.93 -34.19
C SER A 106 2.75 -34.78 -33.60
N ASP A 107 2.92 -35.98 -34.15
CA ASP A 107 3.89 -37.01 -33.79
C ASP A 107 5.31 -36.49 -33.50
N PRO A 108 6.10 -37.19 -32.65
CA PRO A 108 7.50 -36.91 -32.46
C PRO A 108 8.32 -37.55 -33.60
N ALA A 109 8.77 -36.74 -34.56
CA ALA A 109 9.87 -37.12 -35.46
C ALA A 109 11.21 -36.63 -34.89
N PRO A 110 12.31 -37.39 -35.06
CA PRO A 110 13.42 -37.42 -34.12
C PRO A 110 14.37 -36.22 -34.24
N VAL A 111 14.97 -35.95 -33.08
CA VAL A 111 16.12 -35.09 -32.79
C VAL A 111 17.20 -35.16 -33.88
N GLN A 112 17.59 -34.00 -34.42
CA GLN A 112 18.92 -33.83 -35.00
C GLN A 112 19.71 -32.83 -34.18
N THR A 113 20.64 -33.39 -33.41
CA THR A 113 21.81 -32.71 -32.87
C THR A 113 22.70 -32.24 -34.02
N SER A 114 22.96 -30.94 -34.08
CA SER A 114 24.20 -30.42 -34.67
C SER A 114 24.79 -29.39 -33.71
N ALA A 115 25.68 -29.86 -32.85
CA ALA A 115 26.64 -29.03 -32.15
C ALA A 115 27.80 -28.75 -33.11
N GLN A 116 28.14 -27.48 -33.34
CA GLN A 116 29.52 -27.02 -33.13
C GLN A 116 29.61 -25.48 -33.06
N PRO A 117 30.62 -24.96 -32.33
CA PRO A 117 30.66 -23.59 -31.81
C PRO A 117 31.43 -22.64 -32.73
N SER A 118 31.02 -21.37 -32.76
CA SER A 118 31.87 -20.27 -33.22
C SER A 118 31.96 -19.21 -32.13
N ALA A 119 33.09 -19.26 -31.43
CA ALA A 119 33.62 -18.14 -30.68
C ALA A 119 34.36 -17.23 -31.66
N VAL A 120 33.91 -15.98 -31.82
CA VAL A 120 34.78 -14.86 -32.18
C VAL A 120 34.35 -13.65 -31.37
N ALA A 121 35.32 -13.15 -30.60
CA ALA A 121 35.24 -11.92 -29.83
C ALA A 121 35.12 -10.69 -30.75
N ALA A 122 34.28 -9.73 -30.37
CA ALA A 122 34.45 -8.32 -30.75
C ALA A 122 33.83 -7.41 -29.69
N ALA A 123 34.60 -6.40 -29.29
CA ALA A 123 34.36 -5.41 -28.26
C ALA A 123 33.14 -4.48 -28.55
N PRO A 124 32.60 -3.75 -27.55
CA PRO A 124 31.32 -3.07 -27.65
C PRO A 124 31.41 -1.74 -28.44
N PRO A 125 30.38 -1.35 -29.22
CA PRO A 125 30.23 0.02 -29.67
C PRO A 125 29.62 0.91 -28.57
N SER A 126 30.19 2.10 -28.41
CA SER A 126 29.74 3.17 -27.50
C SER A 126 28.30 3.62 -27.79
N PRO A 127 27.48 3.97 -26.78
CA PRO A 127 26.09 4.37 -26.98
C PRO A 127 25.95 5.82 -27.48
N ALA A 128 25.11 6.02 -28.49
CA ALA A 128 24.64 7.33 -28.94
C ALA A 128 23.66 7.96 -27.92
N PRO A 129 23.55 9.31 -27.85
CA PRO A 129 22.69 9.98 -26.89
C PRO A 129 21.19 9.77 -27.22
N PRO A 130 20.30 9.69 -26.20
CA PRO A 130 18.87 9.52 -26.43
C PRO A 130 18.22 10.81 -26.95
N PRO A 131 17.24 10.72 -27.87
CA PRO A 131 16.42 11.87 -28.26
C PRO A 131 15.48 12.28 -27.12
N ALA A 132 15.30 13.60 -26.96
CA ALA A 132 14.46 14.20 -25.93
C ALA A 132 13.00 13.67 -25.99
N ALA A 133 12.53 13.09 -24.89
CA ALA A 133 11.16 12.63 -24.74
C ALA A 133 10.20 13.83 -24.58
N ARG A 134 9.22 13.93 -25.49
CA ARG A 134 8.05 14.80 -25.35
C ARG A 134 7.13 14.23 -24.24
N PRO A 135 6.60 15.03 -23.30
CA PRO A 135 5.74 14.51 -22.25
C PRO A 135 4.41 13.97 -22.82
N PRO A 136 3.86 12.89 -22.28
CA PRO A 136 2.56 12.38 -22.70
C PRO A 136 1.43 13.34 -22.30
N ALA A 137 0.44 13.48 -23.19
CA ALA A 137 -0.78 14.25 -22.91
C ALA A 137 -1.55 13.61 -21.74
N VAL A 138 -1.76 14.38 -20.68
CA VAL A 138 -2.60 14.01 -19.53
C VAL A 138 -4.05 13.92 -20.00
N ARG A 139 -4.66 12.72 -19.91
CA ARG A 139 -6.11 12.56 -20.07
C ARG A 139 -6.80 13.04 -18.80
N PRO A 140 -7.91 13.79 -18.87
CA PRO A 140 -8.62 14.23 -17.68
C PRO A 140 -9.26 13.02 -16.98
N ILE A 141 -8.91 12.85 -15.71
CA ILE A 141 -9.58 11.93 -14.79
C ILE A 141 -10.94 12.55 -14.44
N VAL A 142 -12.03 11.88 -14.78
CA VAL A 142 -13.38 12.23 -14.32
C VAL A 142 -13.46 11.98 -12.81
N PRO A 143 -13.71 13.02 -11.97
CA PRO A 143 -13.78 12.83 -10.53
C PRO A 143 -15.15 12.24 -10.15
N ASN A 144 -15.14 11.02 -9.61
CA ASN A 144 -16.24 10.58 -8.76
C ASN A 144 -16.04 11.29 -7.41
N SER A 145 -16.69 12.44 -7.28
CA SER A 145 -16.52 13.43 -6.22
C SER A 145 -17.16 12.98 -4.90
N PHE A 146 -16.42 12.19 -4.12
CA PHE A 146 -16.74 11.93 -2.71
C PHE A 146 -15.64 12.37 -1.73
N ILE A 147 -14.51 12.86 -2.23
CA ILE A 147 -13.31 13.11 -1.41
C ILE A 147 -13.04 14.61 -1.20
N VAL A 148 -13.54 15.48 -2.07
CA VAL A 148 -13.45 16.94 -1.89
C VAL A 148 -14.84 17.52 -2.13
N SER A 149 -15.52 17.97 -1.08
CA SER A 149 -16.62 18.91 -1.27
C SER A 149 -16.02 20.28 -1.56
N ASP A 150 -16.60 21.02 -2.50
CA ASP A 150 -16.16 22.38 -2.87
C ASP A 150 -16.08 23.33 -1.67
N SER A 151 -16.81 23.03 -0.58
CA SER A 151 -16.79 23.79 0.67
C SER A 151 -15.44 23.79 1.41
N TRP A 152 -14.56 22.80 1.13
CA TRP A 152 -13.26 22.68 1.80
C TRP A 152 -12.20 23.60 1.19
N SER A 153 -12.25 23.80 -0.14
CA SER A 153 -11.32 24.64 -0.88
C SER A 153 -11.50 26.15 -0.63
N SER A 154 -12.68 26.59 -0.17
CA SER A 154 -12.99 28.01 0.04
C SER A 154 -12.57 28.58 1.41
N ARG A 155 -11.86 27.80 2.24
CA ARG A 155 -11.46 28.20 3.60
C ARG A 155 -9.94 28.21 3.84
N LEU A 156 -9.15 28.07 2.78
CA LEU A 156 -7.70 28.35 2.75
C LEU A 156 -7.46 29.68 2.03
#